data_AF-A0A1C0B7Z3-F1
#
_entry.id   AF-A0A1C0B7Z3-F1
#
_cell.length_a   1.000
_cell.length_b   1.000
_cell.length_c   1.000
_cell.angle_alpha   90.00
_cell.angle_beta   90.00
_cell.angle_gamma   90.00
#
_symmetry.space_group_name_H-M   'P 1'
#
loop_
_entity.id
_entity.type
_entity.pdbx_description
1 polymer ?
#
loop_
_entity_poly.entity_id
_entity_poly.type
_entity_poly.pdbx_seq_one_letter_code
_entity_poly.pdbx_strand_id
1 'polypeptide(L)'
;MKNIFTKKTVLALALVSTLSTALYAQNGDMRNNNSQNCYMQNSDRGMMNHKRSHSKNEMNGMNIFNQLSLTNDQKIKIREIVRDSRSKMVHPYDAFTKNSFDKDKFIKMKKEQREQKIEIQADIMEKAYKVLDAKQKEQLRVLLDIRKEKQNQRFSNK
;
A
#
# COMPACT_ATOMS: atom_id res chain seq x y z
N MET A 1 -50.75 -16.95 -19.12
CA MET A 1 -49.98 -16.90 -17.86
C MET A 1 -49.24 -15.56 -17.82
N LYS A 2 -49.70 -14.58 -17.02
CA LYS A 2 -49.00 -13.98 -15.84
C LYS A 2 -47.51 -13.65 -16.11
N ASN A 3 -46.91 -12.47 -15.93
CA ASN A 3 -47.19 -11.12 -15.40
C ASN A 3 -46.09 -10.19 -16.01
N ILE A 4 -46.38 -9.03 -16.59
CA ILE A 4 -46.32 -7.67 -15.99
C ILE A 4 -45.28 -7.53 -14.85
N PHE A 5 -44.17 -6.80 -15.08
CA PHE A 5 -43.85 -5.55 -14.37
C PHE A 5 -42.54 -4.92 -14.87
N THR A 6 -42.69 -3.66 -15.25
CA THR A 6 -41.73 -2.63 -15.64
C THR A 6 -40.70 -2.26 -14.56
N LYS A 7 -39.51 -1.80 -14.98
CA LYS A 7 -38.78 -0.55 -14.59
C LYS A 7 -37.31 -0.66 -15.01
N LYS A 8 -36.88 0.03 -16.09
CA LYS A 8 -36.08 1.27 -16.04
C LYS A 8 -35.00 1.19 -14.95
N THR A 9 -33.73 0.97 -15.28
CA THR A 9 -32.78 2.08 -15.46
C THR A 9 -31.63 1.73 -16.42
N VAL A 10 -31.54 2.52 -17.49
CA VAL A 10 -30.35 2.68 -18.33
C VAL A 10 -29.32 3.45 -17.51
N LEU A 11 -28.21 2.81 -17.12
CA LEU A 11 -27.12 3.45 -16.40
C LEU A 11 -26.19 4.15 -17.40
N ALA A 12 -26.63 5.30 -17.93
CA ALA A 12 -25.80 6.15 -18.77
C ALA A 12 -24.83 6.96 -17.89
N LEU A 13 -23.58 6.50 -17.77
CA LEU A 13 -22.48 7.30 -17.23
C LEU A 13 -21.88 8.14 -18.36
N ALA A 14 -22.38 9.37 -18.51
CA ALA A 14 -21.73 10.39 -19.33
C ALA A 14 -20.60 11.05 -18.51
N LEU A 15 -19.35 10.71 -18.82
CA LEU A 15 -18.16 11.45 -18.37
C LEU A 15 -17.58 12.19 -19.57
N VAL A 16 -17.89 13.49 -19.68
CA VAL A 16 -17.16 14.41 -20.57
C VAL A 16 -16.78 15.66 -19.78
N SER A 17 -15.50 15.76 -19.47
CA SER A 17 -14.75 17.00 -19.74
C SER A 17 -13.29 16.63 -20.03
N THR A 18 -12.85 17.12 -21.17
CA THR A 18 -11.62 16.81 -21.90
C THR A 18 -10.35 17.20 -21.14
N LEU A 19 -9.44 16.25 -20.94
CA LEU A 19 -8.02 16.54 -20.67
C LEU A 19 -7.25 16.41 -21.97
N SER A 20 -7.22 17.51 -22.73
CA SER A 20 -6.36 17.67 -23.89
C SER A 20 -4.92 17.95 -23.42
N THR A 21 -4.16 16.92 -23.10
CA THR A 21 -2.68 17.02 -23.09
C THR A 21 -2.17 16.59 -24.45
N ALA A 22 -1.91 17.57 -25.31
CA ALA A 22 -1.08 17.37 -26.48
C ALA A 22 0.32 16.93 -26.00
N LEU A 23 0.63 15.63 -26.17
CA LEU A 23 1.98 15.12 -26.04
C LEU A 23 2.69 15.32 -27.38
N TYR A 24 3.46 16.39 -27.51
CA TYR A 24 4.58 16.39 -28.45
C TYR A 24 5.80 15.83 -27.71
N ALA A 25 6.02 14.52 -27.88
CA ALA A 25 7.30 13.90 -27.60
C ALA A 25 8.21 14.19 -28.81
N GLN A 26 9.03 15.23 -28.73
CA GLN A 26 10.15 15.38 -29.65
C GLN A 26 11.36 14.65 -29.05
N ASN A 27 11.69 13.55 -29.73
CA ASN A 27 12.98 12.87 -29.77
C ASN A 27 14.14 13.80 -29.39
N GLY A 28 14.99 13.47 -28.44
CA GLY A 28 15.76 12.24 -28.44
C GLY A 28 17.18 12.65 -28.82
N ASP A 29 18.07 12.67 -27.84
CA ASP A 29 19.50 12.55 -28.09
C ASP A 29 20.14 11.83 -26.91
N MET A 30 20.43 10.56 -27.15
CA MET A 30 21.37 9.77 -26.39
C MET A 30 22.77 10.33 -26.63
N ARG A 31 23.47 10.73 -25.57
CA ARG A 31 24.94 10.80 -25.60
C ARG A 31 25.53 10.03 -24.44
N ASN A 32 25.94 8.82 -24.82
CA ASN A 32 27.00 8.01 -24.26
C ASN A 32 28.23 8.86 -23.88
N ASN A 33 28.75 8.68 -22.67
CA ASN A 33 30.20 8.68 -22.45
C ASN A 33 30.54 8.03 -21.11
N ASN A 34 30.91 6.76 -21.22
CA ASN A 34 32.06 6.12 -20.58
C ASN A 34 32.97 7.04 -19.74
N SER A 35 33.00 6.84 -18.42
CA SER A 35 34.27 6.84 -17.67
C SER A 35 34.11 6.17 -16.31
N GLN A 36 34.85 5.08 -16.14
CA GLN A 36 35.27 4.57 -14.84
C GLN A 36 36.07 5.67 -14.13
N ASN A 37 35.62 6.10 -12.96
CA ASN A 37 36.57 6.45 -11.88
C ASN A 37 35.86 6.56 -10.54
N CYS A 38 36.19 5.62 -9.66
CA CYS A 38 35.87 5.63 -8.25
C CYS A 38 36.88 6.52 -7.51
N TYR A 39 36.53 7.78 -7.26
CA TYR A 39 37.20 8.61 -6.26
C TYR A 39 36.18 9.49 -5.53
N MET A 40 36.14 9.33 -4.20
CA MET A 40 35.51 10.27 -3.28
C MET A 40 36.19 11.63 -3.44
N GLN A 41 35.43 12.67 -3.78
CA GLN A 41 35.85 14.04 -3.52
C GLN A 41 34.64 14.91 -3.15
N ASN A 42 34.77 15.53 -1.99
CA ASN A 42 33.83 16.48 -1.41
C ASN A 42 33.52 17.62 -2.39
N SER A 43 32.25 17.95 -2.56
CA SER A 43 31.83 19.35 -2.77
C SER A 43 30.32 19.49 -2.59
N ASP A 44 29.94 20.55 -1.89
CA ASP A 44 28.59 21.09 -1.84
C ASP A 44 28.01 21.27 -3.25
N ARG A 45 26.96 20.51 -3.57
CA ARG A 45 25.75 20.92 -4.32
C ARG A 45 24.99 19.68 -4.79
N GLY A 46 23.70 19.70 -4.55
CA GLY A 46 22.77 18.70 -5.06
C GLY A 46 22.46 17.63 -4.03
N MET A 47 21.74 18.01 -2.97
CA MET A 47 20.76 17.09 -2.42
C MET A 47 19.84 16.71 -3.58
N MET A 48 20.16 15.60 -4.26
CA MET A 48 19.19 14.95 -5.10
C MET A 48 18.02 14.67 -4.17
N ASN A 49 16.94 15.44 -4.36
CA ASN A 49 15.60 15.10 -3.96
C ASN A 49 15.24 13.81 -4.72
N HIS A 50 15.90 12.71 -4.39
CA HIS A 50 15.26 11.42 -4.36
C HIS A 50 14.13 11.64 -3.36
N LYS A 51 12.97 12.07 -3.90
CA LYS A 51 11.68 11.83 -3.27
C LYS A 51 11.80 10.39 -2.86
N ARG A 52 12.09 10.19 -1.58
CA ARG A 52 12.34 8.88 -0.99
C ARG A 52 11.13 8.10 -1.47
N SER A 53 11.36 7.23 -2.45
CA SER A 53 10.42 6.17 -2.75
C SER A 53 10.47 5.43 -1.43
N HIS A 54 9.58 5.83 -0.52
CA HIS A 54 9.32 5.09 0.68
C HIS A 54 9.04 3.73 0.11
N SER A 55 10.03 2.84 0.24
CA SER A 55 9.82 1.42 0.32
C SER A 55 8.72 1.30 1.37
N LYS A 56 7.48 1.37 0.87
CA LYS A 56 6.29 1.25 1.65
C LYS A 56 6.29 -0.23 1.97
N ASN A 57 7.03 -0.53 3.04
CA ASN A 57 7.14 -1.82 3.69
C ASN A 57 5.83 -2.56 3.50
N GLU A 58 5.95 -3.82 3.11
CA GLU A 58 4.90 -4.75 2.69
C GLU A 58 3.69 -4.87 3.66
N MET A 59 3.69 -4.18 4.81
CA MET A 59 2.53 -3.88 5.66
C MET A 59 1.58 -2.80 5.09
N ASN A 60 1.77 -2.43 3.82
CA ASN A 60 1.01 -1.44 3.05
C ASN A 60 -0.47 -1.83 2.81
N GLY A 61 -0.95 -2.96 3.36
CA GLY A 61 -2.35 -3.38 3.32
C GLY A 61 -3.27 -2.45 4.12
N MET A 62 -2.82 -1.99 5.29
CA MET A 62 -3.65 -1.16 6.19
C MET A 62 -3.80 0.30 5.75
N ASN A 63 -2.93 0.76 4.85
CA ASN A 63 -3.05 2.10 4.27
C ASN A 63 -4.33 2.27 3.43
N ILE A 64 -5.07 1.20 3.15
CA ILE A 64 -6.34 1.28 2.41
C ILE A 64 -7.43 2.02 3.20
N PHE A 65 -7.49 1.86 4.54
CA PHE A 65 -8.48 2.56 5.36
C PHE A 65 -8.28 4.08 5.35
N ASN A 66 -7.02 4.54 5.24
CA ASN A 66 -6.69 5.96 5.14
C ASN A 66 -7.14 6.61 3.82
N GLN A 67 -7.55 5.81 2.82
CA GLN A 67 -8.08 6.28 1.53
C GLN A 67 -9.60 6.42 1.55
N LEU A 68 -10.27 5.95 2.60
CA LEU A 68 -11.70 6.07 2.76
C LEU A 68 -12.07 7.46 3.30
N SER A 69 -13.28 7.91 3.01
CA SER A 69 -13.85 9.15 3.55
C SER A 69 -14.28 8.96 5.01
N LEU A 70 -13.31 8.77 5.91
CA LEU A 70 -13.53 8.52 7.34
C LEU A 70 -13.76 9.82 8.13
N THR A 71 -14.65 9.76 9.12
CA THR A 71 -14.76 10.80 10.15
C THR A 71 -13.52 10.80 11.07
N ASN A 72 -13.31 11.88 11.82
CA ASN A 72 -12.18 11.97 12.74
C ASN A 72 -12.26 10.89 13.83
N ASP A 73 -13.45 10.62 14.37
CA ASP A 73 -13.64 9.59 15.40
C ASP A 73 -13.34 8.19 14.87
N GLN A 74 -13.76 7.87 13.64
CA GLN A 74 -13.43 6.60 12.99
C GLN A 74 -11.93 6.46 12.78
N LYS A 75 -11.24 7.54 12.35
CA LYS A 75 -9.77 7.53 12.20
C LYS A 75 -9.05 7.26 13.52
N ILE A 76 -9.52 7.86 14.62
CA ILE A 76 -8.95 7.63 15.96
C ILE A 76 -9.16 6.17 16.37
N LYS A 77 -10.39 5.65 16.28
CA LYS A 77 -10.71 4.26 16.61
C LYS A 77 -9.89 3.26 15.80
N ILE A 78 -9.77 3.46 14.49
CA ILE A 78 -8.98 2.58 13.62
C ILE A 78 -7.49 2.67 14.00
N ARG A 79 -6.97 3.85 14.34
CA ARG A 79 -5.58 4.00 14.80
C ARG A 79 -5.32 3.23 16.09
N GLU A 80 -6.25 3.28 17.05
CA GLU A 80 -6.17 2.54 18.30
C GLU A 80 -6.20 1.03 18.05
N ILE A 81 -7.16 0.55 17.24
CA ILE A 81 -7.23 -0.85 16.80
C ILE A 81 -5.88 -1.31 16.21
N VAL A 82 -5.28 -0.50 15.33
CA VAL A 82 -3.98 -0.81 14.73
C VAL A 82 -2.87 -0.86 15.77
N ARG A 83 -2.82 0.10 16.69
CA ARG A 83 -1.80 0.16 17.75
C ARG A 83 -1.89 -1.05 18.66
N ASP A 84 -3.09 -1.35 19.14
CA ASP A 84 -3.34 -2.37 20.16
C ASP A 84 -3.18 -3.79 19.60
N SER A 85 -3.46 -3.99 18.31
CA SER A 85 -3.19 -5.29 17.69
C SER A 85 -1.70 -5.49 17.41
N ARG A 86 -0.98 -4.41 17.05
CA ARG A 86 0.48 -4.48 16.75
C ARG A 86 1.35 -4.61 17.98
N SER A 87 0.92 -4.12 19.15
CA SER A 87 1.69 -4.25 20.39
C SER A 87 1.94 -5.71 20.79
N LYS A 88 1.16 -6.65 20.23
CA LYS A 88 1.28 -8.09 20.44
C LYS A 88 2.33 -8.76 19.54
N MET A 89 2.94 -8.04 18.60
CA MET A 89 3.85 -8.63 17.61
C MET A 89 5.21 -8.96 18.25
N VAL A 90 5.68 -10.18 18.03
CA VAL A 90 7.03 -10.58 18.40
C VAL A 90 8.06 -9.89 17.50
N HIS A 91 9.15 -9.42 18.13
CA HIS A 91 10.26 -8.76 17.47
C HIS A 91 11.54 -9.60 17.60
N PRO A 92 12.26 -9.87 16.50
CA PRO A 92 13.43 -10.74 16.52
C PRO A 92 14.69 -10.09 17.12
N TYR A 93 14.55 -8.97 17.83
CA TYR A 93 15.69 -8.21 18.37
C TYR A 93 16.40 -8.95 19.50
N ASP A 94 15.69 -9.84 20.20
CA ASP A 94 16.27 -10.67 21.26
C ASP A 94 17.28 -11.71 20.75
N ALA A 95 17.39 -11.88 19.42
CA ALA A 95 18.43 -12.70 18.80
C ALA A 95 19.80 -11.98 18.75
N PHE A 96 19.84 -10.69 19.06
CA PHE A 96 21.06 -9.89 19.11
C PHE A 96 21.45 -9.66 20.57
N THR A 97 22.70 -9.93 20.90
CA THR A 97 23.33 -9.47 22.15
C THR A 97 24.34 -8.39 21.82
N LYS A 98 25.03 -7.85 22.85
CA LYS A 98 26.11 -6.88 22.64
C LYS A 98 27.24 -7.44 21.75
N ASN A 99 27.50 -8.74 21.81
CA ASN A 99 28.71 -9.35 21.25
C ASN A 99 28.43 -10.49 20.27
N SER A 100 27.16 -10.92 20.10
CA SER A 100 26.82 -12.09 19.29
C SER A 100 25.44 -11.99 18.64
N PHE A 101 25.28 -12.79 17.59
CA PHE A 101 24.01 -12.98 16.89
C PHE A 101 23.65 -14.47 16.90
N ASP A 102 22.47 -14.79 17.44
CA ASP A 102 21.92 -16.14 17.45
C ASP A 102 21.04 -16.34 16.20
N LYS A 103 21.60 -17.00 15.19
CA LYS A 103 20.94 -17.26 13.91
C LYS A 103 19.68 -18.11 14.05
N ASP A 104 19.70 -19.13 14.91
CA ASP A 104 18.59 -20.08 15.04
C ASP A 104 17.42 -19.44 15.78
N LYS A 105 17.71 -18.69 16.85
CA LYS A 105 16.73 -17.86 17.55
C LYS A 105 16.13 -16.83 16.61
N PHE A 106 16.93 -16.17 15.78
CA PHE A 106 16.43 -15.22 14.78
C PHE A 106 15.48 -15.88 13.78
N ILE A 107 15.85 -17.02 13.18
CA ILE A 107 15.00 -17.74 12.22
C ILE A 107 13.67 -18.13 12.87
N LYS A 108 13.69 -18.66 14.10
CA LYS A 108 12.49 -19.02 14.85
C LYS A 108 11.58 -17.80 15.05
N MET A 109 12.11 -16.71 15.60
CA MET A 109 11.34 -15.49 15.86
C MET A 109 10.81 -14.85 14.57
N LYS A 110 11.53 -14.95 13.44
CA LYS A 110 11.06 -14.46 12.14
C LYS A 110 9.91 -15.28 11.57
N LYS A 111 9.90 -16.60 11.76
CA LYS A 111 8.79 -17.48 11.36
C LYS A 111 7.54 -17.15 12.18
N GLU A 112 7.67 -17.10 13.50
CA GLU A 112 6.59 -16.73 14.41
C GLU A 112 6.04 -15.33 14.10
N GLN A 113 6.92 -14.35 13.89
CA GLN A 113 6.52 -13.00 13.47
C GLN A 113 5.72 -13.01 12.16
N ARG A 114 6.03 -13.90 11.21
CA ARG A 114 5.29 -13.98 9.94
C ARG A 114 3.86 -14.49 10.17
N GLU A 115 3.69 -15.51 11.01
CA GLU A 115 2.37 -16.06 11.36
C GLU A 115 1.53 -15.03 12.12
N GLN A 116 2.09 -14.43 13.18
CA GLN A 116 1.42 -13.37 13.94
C GLN A 116 1.04 -12.17 13.08
N LYS A 117 1.85 -11.81 12.07
CA LYS A 117 1.51 -10.72 11.15
C LYS A 117 0.23 -10.98 10.37
N ILE A 118 -0.05 -12.22 10.00
CA ILE A 118 -1.28 -12.60 9.29
C ILE A 118 -2.48 -12.43 10.24
N GLU A 119 -2.36 -12.94 11.46
CA GLU A 119 -3.41 -12.81 12.49
C GLU A 119 -3.69 -11.34 12.82
N ILE A 120 -2.65 -10.54 13.06
CA ILE A 120 -2.78 -9.10 13.32
C ILE A 120 -3.42 -8.37 12.13
N GLN A 121 -3.09 -8.75 10.89
CA GLN A 121 -3.72 -8.18 9.71
C GLN A 121 -5.21 -8.51 9.64
N ALA A 122 -5.59 -9.76 9.92
CA ALA A 122 -6.97 -10.20 9.93
C ALA A 122 -7.78 -9.50 11.03
N ASP A 123 -7.24 -9.46 12.25
CA ASP A 123 -7.89 -8.82 13.41
C ASP A 123 -8.13 -7.32 13.17
N ILE A 124 -7.14 -6.61 12.63
CA ILE A 124 -7.30 -5.20 12.26
C ILE A 124 -8.34 -5.04 11.16
N MET A 125 -8.32 -5.88 10.12
CA MET A 125 -9.29 -5.81 9.03
C MET A 125 -10.71 -5.99 9.55
N GLU A 126 -10.95 -7.00 10.40
CA GLU A 126 -12.25 -7.28 11.00
C GLU A 126 -12.74 -6.12 11.85
N LYS A 127 -11.91 -5.65 12.80
CA LYS A 127 -12.28 -4.58 13.73
C LYS A 127 -12.48 -3.25 13.01
N ALA A 128 -11.59 -2.88 12.09
CA ALA A 128 -11.72 -1.65 11.32
C ALA A 128 -12.94 -1.69 10.38
N TYR A 129 -13.24 -2.84 9.76
CA TYR A 129 -14.43 -2.98 8.91
C TYR A 129 -15.74 -2.77 9.68
N LYS A 130 -15.80 -3.19 10.96
CA LYS A 130 -16.96 -2.95 11.84
C LYS A 130 -17.17 -1.46 12.17
N VAL A 131 -16.13 -0.64 12.11
CA VAL A 131 -16.20 0.82 12.37
C VAL A 131 -16.78 1.59 11.17
N LEU A 132 -16.75 0.99 9.98
CA LEU A 132 -17.20 1.64 8.73
C LEU A 132 -18.72 1.61 8.58
N ASP A 133 -19.26 2.69 8.02
CA ASP A 133 -20.64 2.74 7.53
C ASP A 133 -20.80 2.02 6.18
N ALA A 134 -22.04 1.91 5.70
CA ALA A 134 -22.34 1.21 4.45
C ALA A 134 -21.64 1.82 3.22
N LYS A 135 -21.62 3.15 3.09
CA LYS A 135 -20.99 3.83 1.96
C LYS A 135 -19.47 3.65 1.98
N GLN A 136 -18.86 3.70 3.15
CA GLN A 136 -17.42 3.48 3.33
C GLN A 136 -17.03 2.03 3.03
N LYS A 137 -17.90 1.05 3.30
CA LYS A 137 -17.68 -0.36 2.93
C LYS A 137 -17.73 -0.56 1.42
N GLU A 138 -18.63 0.12 0.73
CA GLU A 138 -18.65 0.13 -0.75
C GLU A 138 -17.37 0.76 -1.32
N GLN A 139 -16.95 1.92 -0.81
CA GLN A 139 -15.67 2.54 -1.18
C GLN A 139 -14.50 1.58 -0.99
N LEU A 140 -14.46 0.88 0.16
CA LEU A 140 -13.42 -0.10 0.44
C LEU A 140 -13.43 -1.25 -0.57
N ARG A 141 -14.61 -1.76 -0.95
CA ARG A 141 -14.72 -2.83 -1.94
C ARG A 141 -14.13 -2.42 -3.28
N VAL A 142 -14.48 -1.23 -3.76
CA VAL A 142 -13.95 -0.67 -5.03
C VAL A 142 -12.43 -0.53 -4.96
N LEU A 143 -11.88 -0.01 -3.85
CA LEU A 143 -10.43 0.11 -3.67
C LEU A 143 -9.71 -1.25 -3.66
N LEU A 144 -10.31 -2.28 -3.08
CA LEU A 144 -9.77 -3.65 -3.09
C LEU A 144 -9.75 -4.22 -4.51
N ASP A 145 -10.82 -4.04 -5.28
CA ASP A 145 -10.90 -4.50 -6.66
C ASP A 145 -9.85 -3.80 -7.55
N ILE A 146 -9.69 -2.48 -7.41
CA ILE A 146 -8.61 -1.72 -8.09
C ILE A 146 -7.23 -2.24 -7.70
N ARG A 147 -7.02 -2.55 -6.41
CA ARG A 147 -5.72 -3.05 -5.93
C ARG A 147 -5.41 -4.44 -6.48
N LYS A 148 -6.40 -5.32 -6.54
CA LYS A 148 -6.29 -6.65 -7.17
C LYS A 148 -5.91 -6.53 -8.64
N GLU A 149 -6.57 -5.64 -9.37
CA GLU A 149 -6.29 -5.43 -10.80
C GLU A 149 -4.87 -4.90 -11.04
N LYS A 150 -4.46 -3.86 -10.30
CA LYS A 150 -3.08 -3.35 -10.35
C LYS A 150 -2.03 -4.41 -9.99
N GLN A 151 -2.36 -5.32 -9.10
CA GLN A 151 -1.48 -6.42 -8.74
C GLN A 151 -1.34 -7.39 -9.92
N ASN A 152 -2.44 -7.80 -10.55
CA ASN A 152 -2.43 -8.69 -11.71
C ASN A 152 -1.61 -8.11 -12.87
N GLN A 153 -1.77 -6.82 -13.18
CA GLN A 153 -1.03 -6.14 -14.25
C GLN A 153 0.49 -6.14 -14.04
N ARG A 154 0.95 -6.12 -12.79
CA ARG A 154 2.39 -6.20 -12.48
C ARG A 154 2.98 -7.58 -12.76
N PHE A 155 2.15 -8.62 -12.73
CA PHE A 155 2.57 -10.00 -13.01
C PHE A 155 2.38 -10.38 -14.48
N SER A 156 1.49 -9.71 -15.22
CA SER A 156 1.28 -9.96 -16.66
C SER A 156 2.26 -9.22 -17.58
N ASN A 157 2.90 -8.13 -17.12
CA ASN A 157 3.84 -7.35 -17.92
C ASN A 157 5.30 -7.86 -17.81
N LYS A 158 5.48 -9.17 -17.59
CA LYS A 158 6.76 -9.88 -17.62
C LYS A 158 6.70 -10.99 -18.65
#